data_AF-A0A1G0RA97-F1
#
_entry.id   AF-A0A1G0RA97-F1
#
_cell.length_a   1.000
_cell.length_b   1.000
_cell.length_c   1.000
_cell.angle_alpha   90.00
_cell.angle_beta   90.00
_cell.angle_gamma   90.00
#
_symmetry.space_group_name_H-M   'P 1'
#
loop_
_entity.id
_entity.type
_entity.pdbx_description
1 polymer ?
#
loop_
_entity_poly.entity_id
_entity_poly.type
_entity_poly.pdbx_seq_one_letter_code
_entity_poly.pdbx_strand_id
1 'polypeptide(L)'
;MSYPTVLYLNDGTGSFTDSDQQLNVTKWARIETADLNNDDYLDAFIPNFQLPNEVWLNDGTGNFEDTGLRLGGIAGTPSCAIGDLDGDGDLDVFVANFEGGSNEI
;
A
#
# COMPACT_ATOMS: atom_id res chain seq x y z
N MET A 1 17.30 -5.87 -12.20
CA MET A 1 17.58 -5.58 -10.77
C MET A 1 16.39 -4.81 -10.21
N SER A 2 15.52 -5.50 -9.47
CA SER A 2 14.62 -4.85 -8.52
C SER A 2 15.41 -4.66 -7.22
N TYR A 3 15.23 -3.52 -6.58
CA TYR A 3 15.63 -3.34 -5.19
C TYR A 3 14.36 -3.62 -4.37
N PRO A 4 14.43 -4.45 -3.32
CA PRO A 4 13.28 -4.66 -2.46
C PRO A 4 12.92 -3.34 -1.79
N THR A 5 11.64 -3.12 -1.53
CA THR A 5 11.25 -2.09 -0.57
C THR A 5 11.59 -2.59 0.83
N VAL A 6 12.18 -1.69 1.61
CA VAL A 6 12.63 -1.94 2.96
C VAL A 6 11.82 -1.06 3.90
N LEU A 7 11.32 -1.65 4.99
CA LEU A 7 10.68 -0.91 6.07
C LEU A 7 11.68 -0.65 7.19
N TYR A 8 11.88 0.62 7.51
CA TYR A 8 12.64 1.06 8.68
C TYR A 8 11.71 1.49 9.81
N LEU A 9 11.83 0.84 10.97
CA LEU A 9 11.06 1.16 12.16
C LEU A 9 11.81 2.16 13.05
N ASN A 10 11.11 3.22 13.47
CA ASN A 10 11.63 4.22 14.40
C ASN A 10 11.29 3.82 15.84
N ASP A 11 12.27 3.86 16.73
CA ASP A 11 12.10 3.59 18.17
C ASP A 11 11.49 4.78 18.96
N GLY A 12 11.12 5.86 18.27
CA GLY A 12 10.56 7.07 18.86
C GLY A 12 11.62 8.07 19.34
N THR A 13 12.89 7.69 19.33
CA THR A 13 14.03 8.58 19.61
C THR A 13 14.69 9.13 18.35
N GLY A 14 14.22 8.68 17.18
CA GLY A 14 14.83 8.97 15.89
C GLY A 14 15.89 7.94 15.48
N SER A 15 16.01 6.81 16.21
CA SER A 15 16.84 5.68 15.79
C SER A 15 16.00 4.73 14.94
N PHE A 16 16.48 4.44 13.73
CA PHE A 16 15.78 3.60 12.76
C PHE A 16 16.47 2.25 12.61
N THR A 17 15.70 1.16 12.62
CA THR A 17 16.18 -0.21 12.41
C THR A 17 15.47 -0.83 11.22
N ASP A 18 16.22 -1.55 10.38
CA ASP A 18 15.64 -2.36 9.30
C ASP A 18 14.76 -3.45 9.92
N SER A 19 13.53 -3.59 9.46
CA SER A 19 12.61 -4.63 9.95
C SER A 19 12.89 -6.02 9.38
N ASP A 20 13.85 -6.15 8.46
CA ASP A 20 14.15 -7.37 7.69
C ASP A 20 12.98 -7.87 6.82
N GLN A 21 11.89 -7.11 6.73
CA GLN A 21 10.74 -7.45 5.91
C GLN A 21 11.02 -7.16 4.43
N GLN A 22 10.78 -8.17 3.60
CA GLN A 22 10.86 -8.04 2.15
C GLN A 22 9.47 -7.88 1.59
N LEU A 23 9.07 -6.62 1.37
CA LEU A 23 7.88 -6.32 0.61
C LEU A 23 8.24 -6.55 -0.87
N ASN A 24 7.57 -7.50 -1.53
CA ASN A 24 7.81 -7.91 -2.92
C ASN A 24 7.34 -6.88 -3.96
N VAL A 25 7.49 -5.60 -3.63
CA VAL A 25 7.00 -4.49 -4.43
C VAL A 25 8.04 -4.05 -5.46
N THR A 26 7.53 -3.53 -6.56
CA THR A 26 8.35 -3.28 -7.75
C THR A 26 8.94 -1.87 -7.78
N LYS A 27 9.81 -1.65 -8.77
CA LYS A 27 10.77 -0.54 -8.89
C LYS A 27 10.16 0.88 -8.93
N TRP A 28 8.84 1.03 -8.87
CA TRP A 28 8.14 2.32 -8.89
C TRP A 28 6.91 2.39 -7.99
N ALA A 29 6.76 1.47 -7.04
CA ALA A 29 5.64 1.48 -6.12
C ALA A 29 5.60 2.81 -5.34
N ARG A 30 4.41 3.42 -5.28
CA ARG A 30 4.06 4.33 -4.19
C ARG A 30 3.51 3.48 -3.04
N ILE A 31 3.51 4.05 -1.84
CA ILE A 31 2.86 3.44 -0.68
C ILE A 31 2.02 4.54 -0.07
N GLU A 32 0.73 4.28 0.07
CA GLU A 32 -0.17 5.08 0.89
C GLU A 32 -0.50 4.28 2.14
N THR A 33 -0.57 4.96 3.29
CA THR A 33 -0.85 4.32 4.56
C THR A 33 -2.15 4.84 5.17
N ALA A 34 -3.00 3.94 5.61
CA ALA A 34 -4.25 4.22 6.30
C ALA A 34 -4.66 3.00 7.13
N ASP A 35 -5.56 3.16 8.10
CA ASP A 35 -6.15 2.03 8.82
C ASP A 35 -7.26 1.43 7.94
N LEU A 36 -6.93 0.38 7.18
CA LEU A 36 -7.79 -0.18 6.12
C LEU A 36 -8.72 -1.27 6.65
N ASN A 37 -8.45 -1.80 7.84
CA ASN A 37 -9.22 -2.88 8.46
C ASN A 37 -9.89 -2.45 9.79
N ASN A 38 -9.78 -1.18 10.16
CA ASN A 38 -10.31 -0.57 11.38
C ASN A 38 -9.75 -1.20 12.67
N ASP A 39 -8.44 -1.47 12.70
CA ASP A 39 -7.74 -2.03 13.87
C ASP A 39 -6.87 -1.03 14.66
N ASP A 40 -6.99 0.27 14.34
CA ASP A 40 -6.22 1.39 14.88
C ASP A 40 -4.73 1.41 14.48
N TYR A 41 -4.30 0.54 13.56
CA TYR A 41 -2.94 0.54 13.02
C TYR A 41 -2.92 0.93 11.55
N LEU A 42 -1.88 1.70 11.16
CA LEU A 42 -1.70 2.04 9.76
C LEU A 42 -1.25 0.81 8.98
N ASP A 43 -2.06 0.45 7.99
CA ASP A 43 -1.79 -0.53 6.95
C ASP A 43 -1.13 0.14 5.73
N ALA A 44 -0.82 -0.65 4.71
CA ALA A 44 -0.21 -0.18 3.47
C ALA A 44 -1.03 -0.60 2.25
N PHE A 45 -1.44 0.38 1.45
CA PHE A 45 -1.88 0.19 0.08
C PHE A 45 -0.72 0.48 -0.87
N ILE A 46 -0.44 -0.45 -1.77
CA ILE A 46 0.70 -0.41 -2.67
C ILE A 46 0.19 -0.36 -4.12
N PRO A 47 0.02 0.84 -4.68
CA PRO A 47 -0.21 0.99 -6.10
C PRO A 47 1.02 0.54 -6.89
N ASN A 48 0.84 -0.42 -7.79
CA ASN A 48 1.91 -0.94 -8.62
C ASN A 48 1.84 -0.40 -10.05
N PHE A 49 3.01 -0.29 -10.68
CA PHE A 49 3.11 0.01 -12.10
C PHE A 49 3.24 -1.28 -12.89
N GLN A 50 2.30 -1.55 -13.80
CA GLN A 50 2.26 -2.77 -14.62
C GLN A 50 2.17 -4.08 -13.82
N LEU A 51 1.61 -4.02 -12.61
CA LEU A 51 1.19 -5.16 -11.80
C LEU A 51 -0.08 -4.76 -11.03
N PRO A 52 -0.86 -5.72 -10.52
CA PRO A 52 -1.98 -5.40 -9.66
C PRO A 52 -1.55 -4.66 -8.39
N ASN A 53 -2.43 -3.82 -7.86
CA ASN A 53 -2.20 -3.13 -6.58
C ASN A 53 -2.38 -4.11 -5.42
N GLU A 54 -1.64 -3.89 -4.33
CA GLU A 54 -1.60 -4.81 -3.18
C GLU A 54 -2.04 -4.11 -1.89
N VAL A 55 -2.59 -4.88 -0.96
CA VAL A 55 -2.91 -4.44 0.41
C VAL A 55 -2.12 -5.29 1.39
N TRP A 56 -1.45 -4.64 2.32
CA TRP A 56 -0.66 -5.26 3.38
C TRP A 56 -1.14 -4.74 4.74
N LEU A 57 -1.49 -5.65 5.65
CA LEU A 57 -2.01 -5.29 6.97
C LEU A 57 -0.91 -5.29 8.02
N ASN A 58 -0.95 -4.32 8.92
CA ASN A 58 0.01 -4.17 10.02
C ASN A 58 -0.58 -4.71 11.32
N ASP A 59 0.14 -5.60 12.01
CA ASP A 59 -0.30 -6.14 13.30
C ASP A 59 -0.16 -5.18 14.50
N GLY A 60 0.15 -3.91 14.24
CA GLY A 60 0.41 -2.87 15.24
C GLY A 60 1.82 -2.89 15.83
N THR A 61 2.63 -3.89 15.51
CA THR A 61 4.05 -3.96 15.91
C THR A 61 5.00 -3.65 14.76
N GLY A 62 4.45 -3.28 13.60
CA GLY A 62 5.20 -3.00 12.38
C GLY A 62 5.47 -4.26 11.56
N ASN A 63 4.82 -5.40 11.84
CA ASN A 63 4.85 -6.56 10.95
C ASN A 63 3.71 -6.44 9.95
N PHE A 64 4.07 -6.38 8.67
CA PHE A 64 3.15 -6.27 7.55
C PHE A 64 2.95 -7.62 6.88
N GLU A 65 1.69 -8.04 6.73
CA GLU A 65 1.30 -9.26 6.05
C GLU A 65 0.59 -8.95 4.72
N ASP A 66 1.05 -9.56 3.62
CA ASP A 66 0.37 -9.49 2.32
C ASP A 66 -0.98 -10.23 2.41
N THR A 67 -2.06 -9.50 2.21
CA THR A 67 -3.43 -10.05 2.24
C THR A 67 -3.73 -11.02 1.09
N GLY A 68 -2.89 -11.02 0.04
CA GLY A 68 -3.16 -11.70 -1.21
C GLY A 68 -4.18 -10.97 -2.10
N LEU A 69 -4.74 -9.85 -1.65
CA LEU A 69 -5.66 -9.03 -2.44
C LEU A 69 -4.90 -8.37 -3.59
N ARG A 70 -5.48 -8.42 -4.79
CA ARG A 70 -4.92 -7.85 -6.02
C ARG A 70 -5.99 -7.02 -6.70
N LEU A 71 -5.86 -5.70 -6.59
CA LEU A 71 -6.84 -4.73 -7.09
C LEU A 71 -6.41 -4.14 -8.44
N GLY A 72 -7.37 -4.03 -9.35
CA GLY A 72 -7.20 -3.47 -10.69
C GLY A 72 -6.41 -4.29 -11.71
N GLY A 73 -6.23 -3.70 -12.89
CA GLY A 73 -5.51 -4.28 -14.03
C GLY A 73 -4.03 -3.89 -14.09
N ILE A 74 -3.28 -4.49 -15.03
CA ILE A 74 -1.84 -4.24 -15.30
C ILE A 74 -1.59 -2.83 -15.88
N ALA A 75 -2.55 -1.91 -15.80
CA ALA A 75 -2.36 -0.53 -16.24
C ALA A 75 -1.46 0.18 -15.22
N GLY A 76 -0.57 1.04 -15.70
CA GLY A 76 0.33 1.77 -14.82
C GLY A 76 -0.45 2.69 -13.89
N THR A 77 -0.36 2.46 -12.58
CA THR A 77 -0.94 3.33 -11.54
C THR A 77 0.04 4.43 -11.12
N PRO A 78 -0.06 5.68 -11.63
CA PRO A 78 0.78 6.79 -11.18
C PRO A 78 0.43 7.36 -9.81
N SER A 79 -0.83 7.22 -9.34
CA SER A 79 -1.31 7.90 -8.15
C SER A 79 -2.56 7.22 -7.56
N CYS A 80 -2.71 7.30 -6.25
CA CYS A 80 -3.93 6.93 -5.54
C CYS A 80 -4.27 7.93 -4.43
N ALA A 81 -5.47 7.85 -3.89
CA ALA A 81 -5.93 8.56 -2.70
C ALA A 81 -6.80 7.62 -1.87
N ILE A 82 -6.76 7.76 -0.54
CA ILE A 82 -7.55 6.95 0.40
C ILE A 82 -8.53 7.86 1.13
N GLY A 83 -9.76 7.40 1.29
CA GLY A 83 -10.80 8.08 2.07
C GLY A 83 -12.13 7.36 1.98
N ASP A 84 -13.01 7.58 2.95
CA ASP A 84 -14.41 7.13 2.91
C ASP A 84 -15.18 7.95 1.86
N LEU A 85 -15.37 7.37 0.66
CA LEU A 85 -15.93 8.03 -0.52
C LEU A 85 -17.44 7.84 -0.60
N ASP A 86 -17.97 6.73 -0.08
CA ASP A 86 -19.39 6.41 -0.15
C ASP A 86 -20.17 6.68 1.17
N GLY A 87 -19.46 6.98 2.26
CA GLY A 87 -20.01 7.38 3.54
C GLY A 87 -20.45 6.21 4.43
N ASP A 88 -19.96 5.00 4.19
CA ASP A 88 -20.29 3.81 4.97
C ASP A 88 -19.40 3.61 6.22
N GLY A 89 -18.31 4.38 6.31
CA GLY A 89 -17.37 4.38 7.42
C GLY A 89 -16.17 3.46 7.24
N ASP A 90 -16.07 2.75 6.13
CA ASP A 90 -14.87 2.03 5.70
C ASP A 90 -14.06 2.89 4.71
N LEU A 91 -12.74 2.70 4.68
CA LEU A 91 -11.88 3.48 3.78
C LEU A 91 -11.88 2.89 2.37
N ASP A 92 -12.15 3.73 1.38
CA ASP A 92 -12.02 3.41 -0.03
C ASP A 92 -10.66 3.84 -0.61
N VAL A 93 -10.29 3.26 -1.74
CA VAL A 93 -9.06 3.60 -2.46
C VAL A 93 -9.36 4.01 -3.89
N PHE A 94 -9.13 5.28 -4.21
CA PHE A 94 -9.28 5.80 -5.57
C PHE A 94 -7.96 5.74 -6.34
N VAL A 95 -7.98 5.09 -7.50
CA VAL A 95 -6.77 4.86 -8.31
C VAL A 95 -6.86 5.56 -9.67
N ALA A 96 -5.85 6.38 -9.97
CA ALA A 96 -5.70 7.01 -11.27
C ALA A 96 -4.71 6.23 -12.13
N ASN A 97 -5.12 5.80 -13.33
CA ASN A 97 -4.33 4.99 -14.26
C ASN A 97 -3.78 5.81 -15.44
N PHE A 98 -2.55 5.55 -15.90
CA PHE A 98 -1.86 6.36 -16.93
C PHE A 98 -1.92 5.82 -18.37
N GLU A 99 -2.36 4.59 -18.64
CA GLU A 99 -2.27 3.99 -19.99
C GLU A 99 -3.58 3.41 -20.52
N GLY A 100 -4.67 4.18 -20.45
CA GLY A 100 -5.97 3.76 -21.02
C GLY A 100 -6.69 2.66 -20.24
N GLY A 101 -6.17 2.27 -19.07
CA GLY A 101 -6.94 1.56 -18.05
C GLY A 101 -8.01 2.50 -17.49
N SER A 102 -9.20 1.98 -17.23
CA SER A 102 -10.25 2.70 -16.52
C SER A 102 -9.75 3.14 -15.14
N ASN A 103 -10.18 4.30 -14.66
CA ASN A 103 -10.04 4.62 -13.25
C ASN A 103 -10.98 3.71 -12.45
N GLU A 104 -10.55 3.31 -11.26
CA GLU A 104 -11.29 2.41 -10.39
C GLU A 104 -11.46 3.07 -9.02
N ILE A 105 -12.66 2.92 -8.45
CA ILE A 105 -13.04 3.22 -7.06
C ILE A 105 -13.30 1.85 -6.44
#